data_AF-A0A5C6MX74-F1
#
_entry.id   AF-A0A5C6MX74-F1
#
_cell.length_a   1.000
_cell.length_b   1.000
_cell.length_c   1.000
_cell.angle_alpha   90.00
_cell.angle_beta   90.00
_cell.angle_gamma   90.00
#
_symmetry.space_group_name_H-M   'P 1'
#
loop_
_entity.id
_entity.type
_entity.pdbx_description
1 polymer ?
#
loop_
_entity_poly.entity_id
_entity_poly.type
_entity_poly.pdbx_seq_one_letter_code
_entity_poly.pdbx_strand_id
1 'polypeptide(L)'
;MRQMNKKGTVKVKRFRQRCKICSNAQMETPDIPPENIDILMEKLVQHIAEKYYGKVVNFGSSRSATLEVRNNHEPEHCEACEAGVCRSGGT
;
A
#
# COMPACT_ATOMS: atom_id res chain seq x y z
N MET A 1 25.58 13.68 -8.85
CA MET A 1 24.78 14.90 -8.63
C MET A 1 24.31 14.91 -7.18
N ARG A 2 24.71 15.90 -6.39
CA ARG A 2 24.37 16.02 -4.96
C ARG A 2 23.06 16.81 -4.86
N GLN A 3 21.96 16.15 -4.50
CA GLN A 3 20.68 16.83 -4.32
C GLN A 3 20.78 17.77 -3.10
N MET A 4 20.74 19.08 -3.36
CA MET A 4 20.87 20.14 -2.34
C MET A 4 19.64 20.25 -1.43
N ASN A 5 18.54 19.60 -1.80
CA ASN A 5 17.29 19.57 -1.08
C ASN A 5 17.09 18.13 -0.58
N LYS A 6 16.95 17.92 0.73
CA LYS A 6 16.72 16.61 1.37
C LYS A 6 15.30 16.07 1.06
N LYS A 7 14.94 16.00 -0.22
CA LYS A 7 13.65 15.54 -0.72
C LYS A 7 13.87 14.34 -1.64
N GLY A 8 13.01 13.34 -1.53
CA GLY A 8 12.97 12.17 -2.40
C GLY A 8 11.61 12.06 -3.09
N THR A 9 11.54 11.27 -4.16
CA THR A 9 10.29 10.97 -4.87
C THR A 9 10.03 9.47 -4.77
N VAL A 10 8.82 9.10 -4.34
CA VAL A 10 8.34 7.71 -4.34
C VAL A 10 7.49 7.50 -5.58
N LYS A 11 7.77 6.43 -6.33
CA LYS A 11 6.88 5.97 -7.41
C LYS A 11 5.97 4.90 -6.85
N VAL A 12 4.67 5.07 -7.00
CA VAL A 12 3.65 4.10 -6.57
C VAL A 12 3.00 3.46 -7.78
N LYS A 13 2.71 2.16 -7.69
CA LYS A 13 1.96 1.41 -8.70
C LYS A 13 0.82 0.69 -8.00
N ARG A 14 -0.40 0.85 -8.52
CA ARG A 14 -1.54 0.01 -8.14
C ARG A 14 -1.41 -1.32 -8.84
N PHE A 15 -1.42 -2.40 -8.08
CA PHE A 15 -1.42 -3.75 -8.62
C PHE A 15 -2.85 -4.22 -8.80
N ARG A 16 -3.07 -4.94 -9.89
CA ARG A 16 -4.38 -5.50 -10.23
C ARG A 16 -4.71 -6.70 -9.37
N GLN A 17 -5.99 -7.00 -9.25
CA GLN A 17 -6.50 -8.16 -8.55
C GLN A 17 -7.44 -8.95 -9.48
N ARG A 18 -7.43 -10.28 -9.35
CA ARG A 18 -8.38 -11.16 -10.02
C ARG A 18 -9.57 -11.40 -9.10
N CYS A 19 -10.78 -11.40 -9.66
CA CYS A 19 -11.94 -11.84 -8.89
C CYS A 19 -11.84 -13.34 -8.58
N LYS A 20 -11.95 -13.71 -7.30
CA LYS A 20 -11.90 -15.11 -6.84
C LYS A 20 -13.18 -15.91 -7.11
N ILE A 21 -14.29 -15.22 -7.38
CA ILE A 21 -15.60 -15.84 -7.54
C ILE A 21 -15.81 -16.29 -8.99
N CYS A 22 -15.25 -15.56 -9.96
CA CYS A 22 -15.45 -15.84 -11.37
C CYS A 22 -14.37 -16.79 -11.88
N SER A 23 -14.78 -17.85 -12.57
CA SER A 23 -13.91 -18.94 -13.06
C SER A 23 -12.86 -18.53 -14.09
N ASN A 24 -13.06 -17.42 -14.82
CA ASN A 24 -12.11 -16.87 -15.80
C ASN A 24 -11.96 -15.34 -15.66
N ALA A 25 -11.90 -14.84 -14.43
CA ALA A 25 -11.70 -13.42 -14.18
C ALA A 25 -10.38 -12.90 -14.77
N GLN A 26 -10.43 -11.73 -15.39
CA GLN A 26 -9.24 -10.99 -15.77
C GLN A 26 -8.66 -10.24 -14.56
N MET A 27 -7.43 -9.76 -14.71
CA MET A 27 -6.80 -8.87 -13.73
C MET A 27 -7.40 -7.47 -13.87
N GLU A 28 -8.07 -6.99 -12.84
CA GLU A 28 -8.74 -5.69 -12.82
C GLU A 28 -8.02 -4.72 -11.89
N THR A 29 -8.06 -3.43 -12.24
CA THR A 29 -7.50 -2.40 -11.38
C THR A 29 -8.51 -2.15 -10.24
N PRO A 30 -8.10 -2.26 -8.97
CA PRO A 30 -9.02 -2.00 -7.87
C PRO A 30 -9.45 -0.54 -7.91
N ASP A 31 -10.74 -0.31 -7.71
CA ASP A 31 -11.27 1.02 -7.46
C ASP A 31 -11.08 1.34 -5.97
N ILE A 32 -10.35 2.42 -5.70
CA ILE A 32 -9.99 2.83 -4.34
C ILE A 32 -10.43 4.29 -4.19
N PRO A 33 -11.33 4.58 -3.24
CA PRO A 33 -11.73 5.95 -2.95
C PRO A 33 -10.51 6.84 -2.68
N PRO A 34 -10.48 8.09 -3.18
CA PRO A 34 -9.34 9.00 -2.99
C PRO A 34 -8.93 9.18 -1.52
N GLU A 35 -9.92 9.26 -0.62
CA GLU A 35 -9.71 9.33 0.83
C GLU A 35 -8.86 8.17 1.37
N ASN A 36 -9.08 6.94 0.87
CA ASN A 36 -8.32 5.76 1.28
C ASN A 36 -6.90 5.77 0.72
N ILE A 37 -6.70 6.40 -0.45
CA ILE A 37 -5.36 6.60 -1.03
C ILE A 37 -4.57 7.59 -0.15
N ASP A 38 -5.19 8.69 0.28
CA ASP A 38 -4.55 9.69 1.15
C ASP A 38 -4.13 9.07 2.48
N ILE A 39 -5.03 8.30 3.12
CA ILE A 39 -4.72 7.57 4.36
C ILE A 39 -3.55 6.60 4.16
N LEU A 40 -3.50 5.89 3.02
CA LEU A 40 -2.42 4.96 2.71
C LEU A 40 -1.08 5.69 2.51
N MET A 41 -1.09 6.86 1.85
CA MET A 41 0.10 7.69 1.68
C MET A 41 0.60 8.27 3.00
N GLU A 42 -0.30 8.77 3.86
CA GLU A 42 0.04 9.27 5.20
C GLU A 42 0.73 8.19 6.04
N LYS A 43 0.15 6.97 6.09
CA LYS A 43 0.74 5.83 6.79
C LYS A 43 2.10 5.43 6.22
N LEU A 44 2.28 5.48 4.91
CA LEU A 44 3.58 5.21 4.27
C LEU A 44 4.63 6.24 4.71
N VAL A 45 4.29 7.53 4.70
CA VAL A 45 5.20 8.60 5.13
C VAL A 45 5.56 8.44 6.61
N GLN A 46 4.57 8.15 7.46
CA GLN A 46 4.79 7.88 8.88
C GLN A 46 5.76 6.70 9.07
N HIS A 47 5.50 5.56 8.42
CA HIS A 47 6.36 4.38 8.53
C HIS A 47 7.79 4.66 8.08
N ILE A 48 7.96 5.42 6.99
CA ILE A 48 9.29 5.82 6.51
C ILE A 48 10.00 6.72 7.54
N ALA A 49 9.29 7.71 8.07
CA ALA A 49 9.82 8.65 9.06
C ALA A 49 10.28 7.93 10.34
N GLU A 50 9.45 7.02 10.85
CA GLU A 50 9.75 6.25 12.05
C GLU A 50 10.92 5.29 11.81
N LYS A 51 10.82 4.43 10.78
CA LYS A 51 11.76 3.34 10.54
C LYS A 51 13.15 3.80 10.10
N TYR A 52 13.23 4.82 9.26
CA TYR A 52 14.51 5.23 8.65
C TYR A 52 15.08 6.53 9.21
N TYR A 53 14.27 7.33 9.90
CA TYR A 53 14.71 8.62 10.45
C TYR A 53 14.50 8.75 11.96
N GLY A 54 13.88 7.76 12.62
CA GLY A 54 13.59 7.80 14.07
C GLY A 54 12.66 8.95 14.46
N LYS A 55 11.88 9.48 13.50
CA LYS A 55 10.98 10.62 13.73
C LYS A 55 9.56 10.11 13.89
N VAL A 56 8.91 10.52 14.98
CA VAL A 56 7.48 10.28 15.18
C VAL A 56 6.71 11.33 14.40
N VAL A 57 5.94 10.89 13.40
CA VAL A 57 5.04 11.74 12.60
C VAL A 57 3.64 11.19 12.78
N ASN A 58 2.72 11.99 13.32
CA ASN A 58 1.35 11.57 13.57
C ASN A 58 0.39 12.42 12.73
N PHE A 59 -0.29 11.79 11.77
CA PHE A 59 -1.28 12.44 10.91
C PHE A 59 -2.70 12.47 11.53
N GLY A 60 -2.85 11.99 12.77
CA GLY A 60 -4.12 11.93 13.52
C GLY A 60 -4.82 10.58 13.38
N SER A 61 -5.28 10.00 14.49
CA SER A 61 -5.92 8.68 14.53
C SER A 61 -7.33 8.65 13.93
N SER A 62 -7.95 9.82 13.69
CA SER A 62 -9.35 9.92 13.26
C SER A 62 -9.57 9.57 11.78
N ARG A 63 -8.50 9.51 10.97
CA ARG A 63 -8.57 9.16 9.55
C ARG A 63 -8.35 7.68 9.28
N SER A 64 -7.74 6.94 10.21
CA SER A 64 -7.70 5.49 10.08
C SER A 64 -9.06 4.96 10.49
N ALA A 65 -9.96 4.73 9.53
CA ALA A 65 -10.90 3.65 9.71
C ALA A 65 -10.05 2.41 10.03
N THR A 66 -10.11 1.92 11.26
CA THR A 66 -9.69 0.56 11.59
C THR A 66 -10.67 -0.32 10.85
N LEU A 67 -10.50 -0.44 9.54
CA LEU A 67 -11.19 -1.44 8.76
C LEU A 67 -10.69 -2.74 9.35
N GLU A 68 -11.59 -3.49 10.00
CA GLU A 68 -11.35 -4.89 10.31
C GLU A 68 -11.27 -5.66 9.00
N VAL A 69 -10.17 -5.45 8.28
CA VAL A 69 -9.85 -6.20 7.09
C VAL A 69 -9.38 -7.54 7.62
N ARG A 70 -10.24 -8.56 7.51
CA ARG A 70 -9.75 -9.94 7.55
C ARG A 70 -8.66 -10.02 6.50
N ASN A 71 -7.42 -10.19 6.95
CA ASN A 71 -6.24 -10.13 6.09
C ASN A 71 -6.16 -11.42 5.26
N ASN A 72 -7.13 -11.57 4.34
CA ASN A 72 -7.25 -12.69 3.42
C ASN A 72 -6.51 -12.32 2.15
N HIS A 73 -5.23 -11.98 2.28
CA HIS A 73 -4.38 -11.79 1.12
C HIS A 73 -4.32 -13.13 0.37
N GLU A 74 -4.87 -13.16 -0.83
CA GLU A 74 -4.96 -14.34 -1.70
C GLU A 74 -3.91 -14.21 -2.81
N PRO A 75 -2.73 -14.86 -2.68
CA PRO A 75 -1.60 -14.62 -3.57
C PRO A 75 -1.90 -14.98 -5.03
N GLU A 76 -2.70 -16.01 -5.24
CA GLU A 76 -3.17 -16.50 -6.54
C GLU A 76 -4.07 -15.50 -7.30
N HIS A 77 -4.53 -14.44 -6.62
CA HIS A 77 -5.39 -13.41 -7.17
C HIS A 77 -4.73 -12.02 -7.19
N CYS A 78 -3.44 -11.92 -6.90
CA CYS A 78 -2.73 -10.65 -6.78
C CYS A 78 -1.61 -10.48 -7.82
N GLU A 79 -1.67 -9.43 -8.65
CA GLU A 79 -0.64 -9.15 -9.66
C GLU A 79 0.74 -8.92 -9.03
N ALA A 80 0.79 -8.36 -7.82
CA ALA A 80 2.04 -8.14 -7.12
C ALA A 80 2.72 -9.45 -6.70
N CYS A 81 1.94 -10.48 -6.36
CA CYS A 81 2.45 -11.82 -6.07
C CYS A 81 2.96 -12.49 -7.34
N GLU A 82 2.21 -12.42 -8.44
CA GLU A 82 2.65 -12.92 -9.75
C GLU A 82 3.97 -12.26 -10.20
N ALA A 83 4.15 -10.97 -9.87
CA ALA A 83 5.37 -10.22 -10.14
C ALA A 83 6.50 -10.39 -9.11
N GLY A 84 6.32 -11.20 -8.05
CA GLY A 84 7.31 -11.41 -6.99
C GLY A 84 7.57 -10.19 -6.09
N VAL A 85 6.66 -9.20 -6.10
CA VAL A 85 6.77 -7.95 -5.32
C VAL A 85 6.25 -8.12 -3.90
N CYS A 86 5.17 -8.89 -3.72
CA CYS A 86 4.69 -9.26 -2.39
C CYS A 86 5.70 -10.24 -1.75
N ARG A 87 6.58 -9.73 -0.89
CA ARG A 87 7.28 -10.57 0.08
C ARG A 87 6.30 -10.80 1.22
N SER A 88 6.04 -12.07 1.54
CA SER A 88 5.18 -12.53 2.65
C SER A 88 5.24 -11.59 3.84
N GLY A 89 4.05 -11.20 4.31
CA GLY A 89 3.81 -10.05 5.20
C GLY A 89 4.80 -9.88 6.34
N GLY A 90 5.14 -8.62 6.62
CA GLY A 90 5.67 -8.27 7.93
C GLY A 90 4.74 -8.80 9.00
N THR A 91 5.34 -9.59 9.90
CA THR A 91 4.78 -10.02 11.19
C THR A 91 4.14 -8.88 11.96
#